data_AF-A0A9D2QIL6-F1
#
_entry.id   AF-A0A9D2QIL6-F1
#
_cell.length_a   1.000
_cell.length_b   1.000
_cell.length_c   1.000
_cell.angle_alpha   90.00
_cell.angle_beta   90.00
_cell.angle_gamma   90.00
#
_symmetry.space_group_name_H-M   'P 1'
#
loop_
_entity.id
_entity.type
_entity.pdbx_description
1 polymer ?
#
loop_
_entity_poly.entity_id
_entity_poly.type
_entity_poly.pdbx_seq_one_letter_code
_entity_poly.pdbx_strand_id
1 'polypeptide(L)'
;VLLSVLAAALGGWMDGIWTAAFPLVFLWLLSAIGIWVNLKLPSFDWESETNVVKQSLSLPISMLAGSVSVLPAAGAVFLVEYVFTQNLWAELAVKGGILILAILGGTLLYRSCCRVSWEALG
;
A
#
# COMPACT_ATOMS: atom_id res chain seq x y z
N VAL A 1 1.20 -8.23 -13.52
CA VAL A 1 0.49 -9.11 -14.47
C VAL A 1 1.43 -10.13 -15.10
N LEU A 2 2.47 -9.76 -15.86
CA LEU A 2 3.42 -10.74 -16.41
C LEU A 2 4.10 -11.59 -15.33
N LEU A 3 4.61 -10.96 -14.26
CA LEU A 3 5.23 -11.66 -13.14
C LEU A 3 4.27 -12.60 -12.40
N SER A 4 3.00 -12.20 -12.20
CA SER A 4 2.01 -13.05 -11.53
C SER A 4 1.56 -14.22 -12.42
N VAL A 5 1.46 -14.02 -13.73
CA VAL A 5 1.16 -15.10 -14.70
C VAL A 5 2.33 -16.08 -14.77
N LEU A 6 3.56 -15.59 -14.78
CA LEU A 6 4.76 -16.42 -14.80
C LEU A 6 4.95 -17.20 -13.49
N ALA A 7 4.68 -16.57 -12.34
CA ALA A 7 4.63 -17.24 -11.04
C ALA A 7 3.52 -18.30 -10.99
N ALA A 8 2.33 -18.01 -11.53
CA ALA A 8 1.24 -18.99 -11.63
C ALA A 8 1.64 -20.22 -12.48
N ALA A 9 2.33 -19.99 -13.60
CA ALA A 9 2.73 -21.02 -14.53
C ALA A 9 3.91 -21.89 -14.00
N LEU A 10 4.81 -21.31 -13.20
CA LEU A 10 6.03 -21.99 -12.72
C LEU A 10 5.93 -22.51 -11.27
N GLY A 11 5.29 -21.76 -10.37
CA GLY A 11 5.14 -22.08 -8.94
C GLY A 11 3.76 -22.58 -8.54
N GLY A 12 2.78 -22.48 -9.44
CA GLY A 12 1.40 -22.88 -9.20
C GLY A 12 0.47 -21.68 -8.97
N TRP A 13 -0.83 -21.91 -9.15
CA TRP A 13 -1.84 -20.86 -9.17
C TRP A 13 -1.91 -20.03 -7.88
N MET A 14 -1.62 -20.64 -6.73
CA MET A 14 -1.59 -19.96 -5.42
C MET A 14 -0.53 -18.86 -5.38
N ASP A 15 0.68 -19.13 -5.86
CA ASP A 15 1.77 -18.17 -5.91
C ASP A 15 1.46 -17.01 -6.87
N GLY A 16 0.80 -17.32 -7.98
CA GLY A 16 0.28 -16.31 -8.90
C GLY A 16 -0.71 -15.34 -8.24
N ILE A 17 -1.65 -15.87 -7.44
CA ILE A 17 -2.63 -15.05 -6.70
C ILE A 17 -1.91 -14.13 -5.72
N TRP A 18 -1.00 -14.65 -4.90
CA TRP A 18 -0.26 -13.82 -3.93
C TRP A 18 0.56 -12.74 -4.63
N THR A 19 1.26 -13.09 -5.70
CA THR A 19 2.08 -12.15 -6.49
C THR A 19 1.24 -11.02 -7.10
N ALA A 20 -0.03 -11.25 -7.41
CA ALA A 20 -0.95 -10.22 -7.88
C ALA A 20 -1.62 -9.43 -6.74
N ALA A 21 -2.03 -10.11 -5.65
CA ALA A 21 -2.80 -9.51 -4.57
C ALA A 21 -2.02 -8.42 -3.81
N PHE A 22 -0.76 -8.70 -3.47
CA PHE A 22 0.10 -7.74 -2.76
C PHE A 22 0.23 -6.38 -3.47
N PRO A 23 0.69 -6.29 -4.73
CA PRO A 23 0.82 -5.01 -5.39
C PRO A 23 -0.52 -4.29 -5.54
N LEU A 24 -1.62 -4.99 -5.83
CA LEU A 24 -2.95 -4.37 -5.97
C LEU A 24 -3.43 -3.73 -4.65
N VAL A 25 -3.26 -4.43 -3.53
CA VAL A 25 -3.67 -3.91 -2.22
C VAL A 25 -2.77 -2.76 -1.76
N PHE A 26 -1.46 -2.85 -1.99
CA PHE A 26 -0.54 -1.76 -1.63
C PHE A 26 -0.73 -0.53 -2.54
N LEU A 27 -1.11 -0.70 -3.81
CA LEU A 27 -1.52 0.42 -4.66
C LEU A 27 -2.71 1.18 -4.06
N TRP A 28 -3.72 0.46 -3.57
CA TRP A 28 -4.86 1.07 -2.86
C TRP A 28 -4.39 1.87 -1.64
N LEU A 29 -3.61 1.26 -0.74
CA LEU A 29 -3.10 1.91 0.46
C LEU A 29 -2.27 3.17 0.13
N LEU A 30 -1.33 3.07 -0.79
CA LEU A 30 -0.43 4.18 -1.15
C LEU A 30 -1.19 5.32 -1.84
N SER A 31 -2.18 4.99 -2.68
CA SER A 31 -3.05 6.01 -3.27
C SER A 31 -3.86 6.77 -2.21
N ALA A 32 -4.38 6.06 -1.20
CA ALA A 32 -5.10 6.68 -0.08
C ALA A 32 -4.17 7.57 0.76
N ILE A 33 -2.91 7.14 1.01
CA ILE A 33 -1.89 7.97 1.68
C ILE A 33 -1.64 9.25 0.87
N GLY A 34 -1.43 9.15 -0.43
CA GLY A 34 -1.16 10.32 -1.29
C GLY A 34 -2.29 11.34 -1.26
N ILE A 35 -3.55 10.89 -1.37
CA ILE A 35 -4.74 11.75 -1.24
C ILE A 35 -4.79 12.37 0.15
N TRP A 36 -4.59 11.57 1.20
CA TRP A 36 -4.64 12.03 2.58
C TRP A 36 -3.61 13.13 2.87
N VAL A 37 -2.38 12.95 2.39
CA VAL A 37 -1.32 13.95 2.51
C VAL A 37 -1.68 15.23 1.76
N ASN A 38 -2.18 15.13 0.53
CA ASN A 38 -2.59 16.30 -0.25
C ASN A 38 -3.71 17.10 0.43
N LEU A 39 -4.64 16.45 1.13
CA LEU A 39 -5.70 17.13 1.87
C LEU A 39 -5.21 17.76 3.17
N LYS A 40 -4.18 17.19 3.82
CA LYS A 40 -3.64 17.70 5.09
C LYS A 40 -2.56 18.75 4.91
N LEU A 41 -1.82 18.69 3.82
CA LEU A 41 -0.77 19.63 3.44
C LEU A 41 -1.04 20.17 2.02
N PRO A 42 -2.18 20.85 1.81
CA PRO A 42 -2.51 21.40 0.50
C PRO A 42 -1.50 22.49 0.10
N SER A 43 -1.07 22.46 -1.16
CA SER A 43 -0.26 23.52 -1.76
C SER A 43 -1.19 24.51 -2.46
N PHE A 44 -1.35 25.70 -1.88
CA PHE A 44 -2.17 26.77 -2.46
C PHE A 44 -1.36 27.78 -3.29
N ASP A 45 -0.02 27.71 -3.23
CA ASP A 45 0.88 28.50 -4.08
C ASP A 45 0.90 27.94 -5.50
N TRP A 46 -0.18 28.22 -6.22
CA TRP A 46 -0.39 27.76 -7.58
C TRP A 46 0.32 28.67 -8.58
N GLU A 47 1.62 28.46 -8.76
CA GLU A 47 2.37 29.09 -9.87
C GLU A 47 2.33 28.26 -11.15
N SER A 48 2.22 26.93 -11.03
CA SER A 48 2.04 26.01 -12.16
C SER A 48 1.33 24.72 -11.74
N GLU A 49 0.54 24.12 -12.64
CA GLU A 49 -0.11 22.81 -12.40
C GLU A 49 0.91 21.73 -12.01
N THR A 50 2.11 21.80 -12.59
CA THR A 50 3.18 20.85 -12.32
C THR A 50 3.69 20.93 -10.88
N ASN A 51 3.76 22.12 -10.28
CA ASN A 51 4.20 22.26 -8.88
C ASN A 51 3.21 21.63 -7.91
N VAL A 52 1.92 21.92 -8.09
CA VAL A 52 0.85 21.45 -7.20
C VAL A 52 0.65 19.94 -7.31
N VAL A 53 0.74 19.37 -8.53
CA VAL A 53 0.43 17.95 -8.75
C VAL A 53 1.67 17.04 -8.73
N LYS A 54 2.78 17.46 -9.33
CA LYS A 54 3.95 16.58 -9.56
C LYS A 54 5.12 16.83 -8.62
N GLN A 55 5.18 17.98 -7.95
CA GLN A 55 6.25 18.33 -7.01
C GLN A 55 5.75 18.60 -5.59
N SER A 56 4.48 18.30 -5.29
CA SER A 56 3.94 18.43 -3.94
C SER A 56 4.51 17.39 -2.98
N LEU A 57 4.48 17.71 -1.68
CA LEU A 57 4.96 16.85 -0.60
C LEU A 57 4.30 15.45 -0.58
N SER A 58 3.14 15.29 -1.21
CA SER A 58 2.49 13.98 -1.35
C SER A 58 3.33 12.96 -2.10
N LEU A 59 4.11 13.39 -3.09
CA LEU A 59 4.91 12.50 -3.91
C LEU A 59 6.07 11.87 -3.12
N PRO A 60 6.99 12.63 -2.50
CA PRO A 60 8.07 12.05 -1.70
C PRO A 60 7.55 11.27 -0.49
N ILE A 61 6.45 11.71 0.15
CA ILE A 61 5.85 10.99 1.28
C ILE A 61 5.26 9.64 0.82
N SER A 62 4.55 9.61 -0.31
CA SER A 62 4.00 8.36 -0.85
C SER A 62 5.10 7.41 -1.32
N MET A 63 6.20 7.93 -1.88
CA MET A 63 7.38 7.13 -2.23
C MET A 63 8.06 6.54 -1.00
N LEU A 64 8.27 7.35 0.05
CA LEU A 64 8.85 6.87 1.30
C LEU A 64 7.94 5.83 1.98
N ALA A 65 6.63 6.07 2.02
CA ALA A 65 5.66 5.11 2.52
C ALA A 65 5.70 3.80 1.71
N GLY A 66 5.83 3.91 0.39
CA GLY A 66 6.03 2.76 -0.50
C GLY A 66 7.30 1.97 -0.17
N SER A 67 8.42 2.65 0.04
CA SER A 67 9.70 2.00 0.41
C SER A 67 9.62 1.31 1.78
N VAL A 68 9.01 1.96 2.78
CA VAL A 68 8.82 1.39 4.13
C VAL A 68 7.84 0.21 4.11
N SER A 69 6.91 0.19 3.15
CA SER A 69 5.92 -0.89 3.02
C SER A 69 6.51 -2.27 2.71
N VAL A 70 7.79 -2.34 2.33
CA VAL A 70 8.55 -3.57 2.16
C VAL A 70 8.88 -4.24 3.50
N LEU A 71 8.96 -3.49 4.61
CA LEU A 71 9.34 -4.03 5.92
C LEU A 71 8.37 -5.10 6.44
N PRO A 72 7.03 -4.93 6.36
CA PRO A 72 6.09 -6.01 6.66
C PRO A 72 6.34 -7.29 5.86
N ALA A 73 6.70 -7.19 4.59
CA ALA A 73 7.00 -8.35 3.75
C ALA A 73 8.30 -9.05 4.20
N ALA A 74 9.35 -8.29 4.52
CA ALA A 74 10.58 -8.84 5.08
C ALA A 74 10.35 -9.51 6.45
N GLY A 75 9.57 -8.87 7.32
CA GLY A 75 9.16 -9.43 8.61
C GLY A 75 8.32 -10.70 8.46
N ALA A 76 7.44 -10.77 7.45
CA ALA A 76 6.66 -11.97 7.16
C ALA A 76 7.54 -13.17 6.79
N VAL A 77 8.52 -12.97 5.91
CA VAL A 77 9.49 -14.01 5.54
C VAL A 77 10.23 -14.50 6.78
N PHE A 78 10.73 -13.56 7.60
CA PHE A 78 11.43 -13.90 8.83
C PHE A 78 10.56 -14.73 9.80
N LEU A 79 9.31 -14.33 10.03
CA LEU A 79 8.40 -15.04 10.93
C LEU A 79 8.07 -16.44 10.42
N VAL A 80 7.79 -16.60 9.13
CA VAL A 80 7.41 -17.89 8.54
C VAL A 80 8.59 -18.86 8.54
N GLU A 81 9.77 -18.39 8.18
CA GLU A 81 10.95 -19.23 7.99
C GLU A 81 11.64 -19.59 9.31
N TYR A 82 11.70 -18.66 10.27
CA TYR A 82 12.48 -18.84 11.50
C TYR A 82 11.64 -19.04 12.76
N VAL A 83 10.36 -18.64 12.78
CA VAL A 83 9.52 -18.73 14.00
C VAL A 83 8.47 -19.83 13.90
N PHE A 84 7.77 -19.93 12.77
CA PHE A 84 6.62 -20.84 12.60
C PHE A 84 6.93 -22.16 11.87
N THR A 85 8.21 -22.45 11.59
CA THR A 85 8.69 -23.75 11.11
C THR A 85 7.94 -24.26 9.86
N GLN A 86 7.86 -23.45 8.80
CA GLN A 86 7.28 -23.84 7.49
C GLN A 86 5.84 -24.40 7.57
N ASN A 87 5.05 -23.92 8.53
CA ASN A 87 3.63 -24.26 8.62
C ASN A 87 2.82 -23.45 7.60
N LEU A 88 2.20 -24.14 6.64
CA LEU A 88 1.35 -23.55 5.60
C LEU A 88 0.27 -22.62 6.18
N TRP A 89 -0.36 -23.00 7.29
CA TRP A 89 -1.42 -22.19 7.90
C TRP A 89 -0.88 -20.90 8.50
N ALA A 90 0.31 -20.94 9.09
CA ALA A 90 0.97 -19.75 9.61
C ALA A 90 1.38 -18.80 8.46
N GLU A 91 1.88 -19.34 7.35
CA GLU A 91 2.22 -18.55 6.16
C GLU A 91 0.99 -17.84 5.58
N LEU A 92 -0.11 -18.56 5.38
CA LEU A 92 -1.37 -18.00 4.89
C LEU A 92 -1.93 -16.95 5.84
N ALA A 93 -1.86 -17.19 7.16
CA ALA A 93 -2.33 -16.25 8.17
C ALA A 93 -1.51 -14.94 8.17
N VAL A 94 -0.18 -15.02 8.06
CA VAL A 94 0.70 -13.85 8.01
C VAL A 94 0.46 -13.05 6.73
N LYS A 95 0.49 -13.71 5.56
CA LYS A 95 0.24 -13.05 4.27
C LYS A 95 -1.16 -12.41 4.22
N GLY A 96 -2.18 -13.17 4.62
CA GLY A 96 -3.56 -12.69 4.71
C GLY A 96 -3.73 -11.53 5.68
N GLY A 97 -3.09 -11.61 6.86
CA GLY A 97 -3.10 -10.56 7.87
C GLY A 97 -2.54 -9.24 7.33
N ILE A 98 -1.42 -9.27 6.61
CA ILE A 98 -0.82 -8.08 5.99
C ILE A 98 -1.78 -7.45 4.97
N LEU A 99 -2.38 -8.25 4.09
CA LEU A 99 -3.34 -7.73 3.11
C LEU A 99 -4.56 -7.10 3.79
N ILE A 100 -5.11 -7.76 4.81
CA ILE A 100 -6.26 -7.24 5.56
C ILE A 100 -5.91 -5.91 6.23
N LEU A 101 -4.75 -5.83 6.89
CA LEU A 101 -4.29 -4.59 7.53
C LEU A 101 -4.07 -3.47 6.51
N ALA A 102 -3.51 -3.76 5.34
CA ALA A 102 -3.29 -2.79 4.29
C ALA A 102 -4.62 -2.30 3.68
N ILE A 103 -5.58 -3.20 3.44
CA ILE A 103 -6.94 -2.84 3.00
C ILE A 103 -7.61 -1.94 4.04
N LEU A 104 -7.63 -2.37 5.30
CA LEU A 104 -8.23 -1.61 6.40
C LEU A 104 -7.58 -0.24 6.56
N GLY A 105 -6.26 -0.17 6.54
CA GLY A 105 -5.50 1.08 6.61
C GLY A 105 -5.86 2.03 5.46
N GLY A 106 -5.87 1.53 4.23
CA GLY A 106 -6.25 2.32 3.05
C GLY A 106 -7.69 2.81 3.13
N THR A 107 -8.63 1.96 3.55
CA THR A 107 -10.05 2.33 3.71
C THR A 107 -10.27 3.34 4.84
N LEU A 108 -9.55 3.23 5.96
CA LEU A 108 -9.64 4.19 7.06
C LEU A 108 -9.08 5.55 6.66
N LEU A 109 -7.92 5.59 5.98
CA LEU A 109 -7.36 6.81 5.43
C LEU A 109 -8.31 7.46 4.43
N TYR A 110 -8.84 6.68 3.49
CA TYR A 110 -9.81 7.17 2.52
C TYR A 110 -11.07 7.72 3.21
N ARG A 111 -11.62 7.01 4.20
CA ARG A 111 -12.77 7.50 4.98
C ARG A 111 -12.46 8.79 5.72
N SER A 112 -11.24 8.96 6.23
CA SER A 112 -10.83 10.21 6.86
C SER A 112 -10.76 11.36 5.85
N CYS A 113 -10.37 11.08 4.60
CA CYS A 113 -10.41 12.05 3.51
C CYS A 113 -11.84 12.49 3.19
N CYS A 114 -12.80 11.55 3.12
CA CYS A 114 -14.20 11.85 2.85
C CYS A 114 -14.92 12.65 3.95
N ARG A 115 -14.33 12.76 5.14
CA ARG A 115 -14.90 13.53 6.27
C ARG A 115 -14.40 14.98 6.32
N VAL A 116 -13.45 15.35 5.46
CA VAL A 116 -12.95 16.73 5.41
C VAL A 116 -14.03 17.61 4.80
N SER A 117 -14.53 18.57 5.60
CA SER A 117 -15.41 19.64 5.10
C SER A 117 -14.60 20.60 4.23
N TRP A 118 -15.16 21.03 3.10
CA TRP A 118 -14.53 22.03 2.22
C TRP A 118 -14.25 23.35 2.93
N GLU A 119 -15.03 23.70 3.95
CA GLU A 119 -14.85 24.88 4.81
C GLU A 119 -13.58 24.79 5.68
N ALA A 120 -13.00 23.61 5.87
CA ALA A 120 -11.77 23.43 6.65
C ALA A 120 -10.49 23.57 5.81
N LEU A 121 -10.63 23.68 4.49
CA LEU A 121 -9.51 23.77 3.54
C LEU A 121 -9.25 25.20 3.04
N GLY A 122 -10.05 26.19 3.46
CA GLY A 122 -9.90 27.60 3.10
C GLY A 122 -10.73 28.51 3.98
#